data_AF-A0A2W5N9F9-F1
#
_entry.id   AF-A0A2W5N9F9-F1
#
_cell.length_a   1.000
_cell.length_b   1.000
_cell.length_c   1.000
_cell.angle_alpha   90.00
_cell.angle_beta   90.00
_cell.angle_gamma   90.00
#
_symmetry.space_group_name_H-M   'P 1'
#
loop_
_entity.id
_entity.type
_entity.pdbx_description
1 polymer ?
#
loop_
_entity_poly.entity_id
_entity_poly.type
_entity_poly.pdbx_seq_one_letter_code
_entity_poly.pdbx_strand_id
1 'polypeptide(L)'
;MTSEPDKTANPEPAPKAASPIGGYVLKDDPIEINPGRPRTTLKVRNTGDRPVQVGSHFHFFEVNRYLEFDRAAAFGLRLDIPANTAVRFEPGDEKEVTLVPFGGKQHIYGFNNLVDGWVGDGPRPDYRPNRDAALERAGKLGFKSGTPADPAPAAKKPAK
;
A
#
# COMPACT_ATOMS: atom_id res chain seq x y z
N MET A 1 -59.57 -30.95 -18.45
CA MET A 1 -58.15 -30.64 -18.71
C MET A 1 -57.95 -29.16 -18.46
N THR A 2 -57.78 -28.77 -17.20
CA THR A 2 -57.53 -27.38 -16.79
C THR A 2 -56.03 -27.19 -16.71
N SER A 3 -55.44 -26.56 -17.72
CA SER A 3 -54.02 -26.18 -17.73
C SER A 3 -53.83 -24.95 -16.86
N GLU A 4 -53.08 -25.10 -15.76
CA GLU A 4 -52.58 -24.00 -14.93
C GLU A 4 -51.64 -23.10 -15.75
N PRO A 5 -51.72 -21.76 -15.62
CA PRO A 5 -50.73 -20.88 -16.23
C PRO A 5 -49.42 -20.94 -15.44
N ASP A 6 -48.35 -21.22 -16.19
CA ASP A 6 -46.95 -21.22 -15.77
C ASP A 6 -46.55 -19.91 -15.06
N LYS A 7 -46.26 -19.99 -13.76
CA LYS A 7 -45.76 -18.88 -12.92
C LYS A 7 -44.24 -18.94 -12.78
N THR A 8 -43.51 -18.97 -13.88
CA THR A 8 -42.05 -18.80 -13.86
C THR A 8 -41.57 -17.63 -14.72
N ALA A 9 -42.24 -16.47 -14.62
CA ALA A 9 -41.63 -15.22 -15.02
C ALA A 9 -40.69 -14.73 -13.91
N ASN A 10 -39.39 -14.99 -14.07
CA ASN A 10 -38.35 -14.32 -13.28
C ASN A 10 -38.51 -12.80 -13.50
N PRO A 11 -38.66 -11.97 -12.46
CA PRO A 11 -38.93 -10.55 -12.66
C PRO A 11 -37.77 -9.91 -13.43
N GLU A 12 -38.08 -9.27 -14.56
CA GLU A 12 -37.12 -8.40 -15.25
C GLU A 12 -36.61 -7.35 -14.26
N PRO A 13 -35.29 -7.09 -14.20
CA PRO A 13 -34.76 -6.06 -13.34
C PRO A 13 -35.39 -4.72 -13.74
N ALA A 14 -35.99 -4.04 -12.75
CA ALA A 14 -36.59 -2.73 -12.94
C ALA A 14 -35.62 -1.78 -13.66
N PRO A 15 -36.11 -0.91 -14.56
CA PRO A 15 -35.23 -0.03 -15.35
C PRO A 15 -34.40 0.85 -14.40
N LYS A 16 -33.07 0.73 -14.46
CA LYS A 16 -32.13 1.62 -13.74
C LYS A 16 -32.56 3.06 -14.05
N ALA A 17 -32.81 3.86 -13.00
CA ALA A 17 -33.24 5.24 -13.10
C ALA A 17 -32.46 5.96 -14.21
N ALA A 18 -33.17 6.61 -15.14
CA ALA A 18 -32.56 7.32 -16.25
C ALA A 18 -31.52 8.30 -15.71
N SER A 19 -30.25 8.07 -16.07
CA SER A 19 -29.15 8.90 -15.57
C SER A 19 -29.39 10.36 -16.00
N PRO A 20 -29.17 11.35 -15.11
CA PRO A 20 -29.33 12.75 -15.47
C PRO A 20 -28.38 13.14 -16.63
N ILE A 21 -28.61 14.30 -17.26
CA ILE A 21 -27.71 14.81 -18.30
C ILE A 21 -26.29 14.97 -17.71
N GLY A 22 -25.31 14.27 -18.28
CA GLY A 22 -23.94 14.20 -17.75
C GLY A 22 -23.74 13.19 -16.61
N GLY A 23 -24.76 12.39 -16.28
CA GLY A 23 -24.69 11.33 -15.28
C GLY A 23 -23.95 10.09 -15.76
N TYR A 24 -23.36 9.37 -14.81
CA TYR A 24 -22.70 8.09 -15.06
C TYR A 24 -23.59 6.95 -14.57
N VAL A 25 -23.72 5.89 -15.36
CA VAL A 25 -24.30 4.61 -14.93
C VAL A 25 -23.14 3.68 -14.62
N LEU A 26 -22.79 3.60 -13.34
CA LEU A 26 -21.69 2.75 -12.88
C LEU A 26 -22.15 1.29 -12.74
N LYS A 27 -21.19 0.38 -12.91
CA LYS A 27 -21.34 -1.00 -12.46
C LYS A 27 -21.14 -1.06 -10.95
N ASP A 28 -21.77 -2.05 -10.33
CA ASP A 28 -21.68 -2.28 -8.89
C ASP A 28 -20.41 -3.09 -8.52
N ASP A 29 -19.69 -3.59 -9.53
CA ASP A 29 -18.46 -4.36 -9.34
C ASP A 29 -17.34 -3.50 -8.71
N PRO A 30 -16.70 -3.98 -7.62
CA PRO A 30 -15.59 -3.27 -7.02
C PRO A 30 -14.35 -3.30 -7.93
N ILE A 31 -13.56 -2.23 -7.89
CA ILE A 31 -12.29 -2.15 -8.62
C ILE A 31 -11.16 -2.59 -7.71
N GLU A 32 -10.48 -3.68 -8.06
CA GLU A 32 -9.26 -4.09 -7.37
C GLU A 32 -8.11 -3.15 -7.71
N ILE A 33 -7.45 -2.62 -6.68
CA ILE A 33 -6.25 -1.78 -6.82
C ILE A 33 -4.99 -2.60 -6.58
N ASN A 34 -3.91 -2.24 -7.27
CA ASN A 34 -2.58 -2.86 -7.13
C ASN A 34 -2.59 -4.41 -7.28
N PRO A 35 -3.29 -4.99 -8.26
CA PRO A 35 -3.40 -6.45 -8.38
C PRO A 35 -2.03 -7.11 -8.58
N GLY A 36 -1.84 -8.27 -7.97
CA GLY A 36 -0.64 -9.10 -8.14
C GLY A 36 0.64 -8.56 -7.49
N ARG A 37 0.58 -7.46 -6.71
CA ARG A 37 1.75 -6.94 -5.99
C ARG A 37 1.91 -7.66 -4.64
N PRO A 38 3.15 -7.98 -4.21
CA PRO A 38 3.39 -8.49 -2.87
C PRO A 38 3.04 -7.40 -1.85
N ARG A 39 2.41 -7.81 -0.75
CA ARG A 39 1.96 -6.94 0.34
C ARG A 39 2.77 -7.24 1.59
N THR A 40 3.32 -6.18 2.19
CA THR A 40 4.03 -6.24 3.46
C THR A 40 3.27 -5.40 4.48
N THR A 41 2.86 -6.01 5.57
CA THR A 41 2.11 -5.31 6.62
C THR A 41 3.04 -4.95 7.76
N LEU A 42 3.03 -3.68 8.17
CA LEU A 42 3.90 -3.15 9.22
C LEU A 42 3.10 -2.39 10.27
N LYS A 43 3.49 -2.54 11.53
CA LYS A 43 3.01 -1.68 12.62
C LYS A 43 3.84 -0.41 12.67
N VAL A 44 3.16 0.73 12.69
CA VAL A 44 3.74 2.06 12.62
C VAL A 44 3.22 2.88 13.78
N ARG A 45 4.14 3.34 14.61
CA ARG A 45 3.83 4.18 15.78
C ARG A 45 4.35 5.59 15.59
N ASN A 46 3.51 6.59 15.82
CA ASN A 46 3.94 7.97 15.86
C ASN A 46 4.42 8.34 17.25
N THR A 47 5.73 8.50 17.40
CA THR A 47 6.35 8.93 18.67
C THR A 47 6.53 10.44 18.80
N GLY A 48 6.08 11.18 17.78
CA GLY A 48 6.11 12.64 17.79
C GLY A 48 4.94 13.23 18.58
N ASP A 49 5.05 14.53 18.83
CA ASP A 49 4.03 15.38 19.45
C ASP A 49 3.02 15.96 18.45
N ARG A 50 3.26 15.75 17.15
CA ARG A 50 2.48 16.32 16.04
C ARG A 50 1.89 15.23 15.15
N PRO A 51 0.73 15.48 14.55
CA PRO A 51 0.13 14.56 13.59
C PRO A 51 1.00 14.45 12.34
N VAL A 52 1.07 13.24 11.78
CA VAL A 52 1.80 12.94 10.54
C VAL A 52 0.86 12.31 9.54
N GLN A 53 0.87 12.81 8.30
CA GLN A 53 0.08 12.27 7.20
C GLN A 53 1.00 11.84 6.06
N VAL A 54 0.84 10.60 5.61
CA VAL A 54 1.69 9.99 4.57
C VAL A 54 0.82 9.64 3.37
N GLY A 55 1.21 10.14 2.19
CA GLY A 55 0.49 9.91 0.95
C GLY A 55 0.75 8.54 0.31
N SER A 56 -0.17 8.12 -0.55
CA SER A 56 -0.16 6.83 -1.27
C SER A 56 1.16 6.48 -1.99
N HIS A 57 1.84 7.47 -2.58
CA HIS A 57 3.04 7.26 -3.42
C HIS A 57 4.33 7.77 -2.77
N PHE A 58 4.29 8.08 -1.48
CA PHE A 58 5.49 8.46 -0.75
C PHE A 58 6.35 7.23 -0.47
N HIS A 59 7.68 7.35 -0.58
CA HIS A 59 8.57 6.25 -0.24
C HIS A 59 8.53 6.00 1.27
N PHE A 60 7.91 4.89 1.69
CA PHE A 60 7.54 4.69 3.09
C PHE A 60 8.77 4.62 4.01
N PHE A 61 9.89 4.11 3.50
CA PHE A 61 11.18 4.15 4.16
C PHE A 61 11.63 5.55 4.60
N GLU A 62 11.30 6.58 3.82
CA GLU A 62 11.78 7.96 3.99
C GLU A 62 10.77 8.86 4.70
N VAL A 63 9.69 8.30 5.27
CA VAL A 63 8.70 9.09 6.03
C VAL A 63 9.32 9.70 7.27
N ASN A 64 8.60 10.64 7.86
CA ASN A 64 9.00 11.39 9.06
C ASN A 64 9.75 10.53 10.09
N ARG A 65 10.91 11.02 10.54
CA ARG A 65 11.80 10.37 11.51
C ARG A 65 11.16 9.99 12.84
N TYR A 66 10.05 10.65 13.22
CA TYR A 66 9.31 10.34 14.44
C TYR A 66 8.35 9.15 14.30
N LEU A 67 8.11 8.66 13.08
CA LEU A 67 7.43 7.38 12.89
C LEU A 67 8.41 6.24 13.12
N GLU A 68 8.03 5.34 14.02
CA GLU A 68 8.79 4.17 14.41
C GLU A 68 8.11 2.92 13.84
N PHE A 69 8.86 2.18 13.03
CA PHE A 69 8.46 0.94 12.36
C PHE A 69 9.71 0.24 11.82
N ASP A 70 9.58 -0.98 11.31
CA ASP A 70 10.69 -1.65 10.62
C ASP A 70 11.00 -0.97 9.28
N ARG A 71 12.02 -0.11 9.29
CA ARG A 71 12.44 0.61 8.08
C ARG A 71 13.09 -0.31 7.06
N ALA A 72 13.80 -1.36 7.47
CA ALA A 72 14.41 -2.28 6.52
C ALA A 72 13.33 -2.98 5.68
N ALA A 73 12.22 -3.37 6.30
CA ALA A 73 11.07 -3.97 5.61
C ALA A 73 10.31 -2.98 4.70
N ALA A 74 10.40 -1.68 4.94
CA ALA A 74 9.73 -0.65 4.14
C ALA A 74 10.51 -0.15 2.91
N PHE A 75 11.74 -0.64 2.71
CA PHE A 75 12.61 -0.18 1.64
C PHE A 75 12.04 -0.50 0.25
N GLY A 76 11.89 0.54 -0.59
CA GLY A 76 11.32 0.44 -1.92
C GLY A 76 9.81 0.22 -1.95
N LEU A 77 9.12 0.43 -0.83
CA LEU A 77 7.67 0.26 -0.71
C LEU A 77 6.92 1.59 -0.54
N ARG A 78 5.63 1.57 -0.87
CA ARG A 78 4.65 2.66 -0.68
C ARG A 78 3.35 2.10 -0.11
N LEU A 79 2.47 2.97 0.40
CA LEU A 79 1.18 2.55 0.96
C LEU A 79 0.27 1.91 -0.11
N ASP A 80 -0.35 0.77 0.24
CA ASP A 80 -1.35 0.06 -0.56
C ASP A 80 -2.74 0.68 -0.35
N ILE A 81 -2.88 1.94 -0.73
CA ILE A 81 -4.12 2.71 -0.64
C ILE A 81 -4.47 3.31 -2.01
N PRO A 82 -5.72 3.74 -2.23
CA PRO A 82 -6.09 4.40 -3.48
C PRO A 82 -5.17 5.58 -3.80
N ALA A 83 -4.86 5.78 -5.07
CA ALA A 83 -4.01 6.89 -5.49
C ALA A 83 -4.58 8.23 -5.00
N ASN A 84 -3.70 9.16 -4.65
CA ASN A 84 -4.04 10.47 -4.10
C ASN A 84 -4.69 10.47 -2.69
N THR A 85 -4.80 9.31 -2.02
CA THR A 85 -5.19 9.24 -0.61
C THR A 85 -3.98 9.20 0.32
N ALA A 86 -4.21 9.31 1.62
CA ALA A 86 -3.17 9.33 2.65
C ALA A 86 -3.63 8.65 3.94
N VAL A 87 -2.67 8.13 4.71
CA VAL A 87 -2.89 7.61 6.07
C VAL A 87 -2.42 8.65 7.08
N ARG A 88 -3.25 8.90 8.10
CA ARG A 88 -2.99 9.85 9.17
C ARG A 88 -2.68 9.12 10.48
N PHE A 89 -1.60 9.55 11.12
CA PHE A 89 -1.12 9.09 12.42
C PHE A 89 -1.21 10.24 13.41
N GLU A 90 -2.03 10.09 14.44
CA GLU A 90 -2.08 11.06 15.55
C GLU A 90 -0.85 10.91 16.45
N PRO A 91 -0.51 11.90 17.29
CA PRO A 91 0.56 11.77 18.29
C PRO A 91 0.32 10.57 19.22
N GLY A 92 1.29 9.67 19.36
CA GLY A 92 1.20 8.46 20.19
C GLY A 92 0.39 7.31 19.58
N ASP A 93 -0.21 7.50 18.41
CA ASP A 93 -1.04 6.51 17.72
C ASP A 93 -0.19 5.39 17.12
N GLU A 94 -0.71 4.16 17.17
CA GLU A 94 -0.09 2.98 16.55
C GLU A 94 -1.09 2.33 15.60
N LYS A 95 -0.71 2.23 14.32
CA LYS A 95 -1.54 1.63 13.28
C LYS A 95 -0.78 0.63 12.44
N GLU A 96 -1.50 -0.38 12.00
CA GLU A 96 -1.02 -1.34 11.03
C GLU A 96 -1.30 -0.82 9.62
N VAL A 97 -0.28 -0.83 8.76
CA VAL A 97 -0.39 -0.37 7.36
C VAL A 97 0.15 -1.42 6.41
N THR A 98 -0.52 -1.53 5.26
CA THR A 98 -0.10 -2.41 4.18
C THR A 98 0.71 -1.63 3.16
N LEU A 99 1.85 -2.18 2.77
CA LEU A 99 2.78 -1.61 1.80
C LEU A 99 2.91 -2.50 0.56
N VAL A 100 3.11 -1.88 -0.59
CA VAL A 100 3.38 -2.52 -1.88
C VAL A 100 4.64 -1.92 -2.53
N PRO A 101 5.41 -2.70 -3.30
CA PRO A 101 6.60 -2.19 -3.95
C PRO A 101 6.26 -1.17 -5.04
N PHE A 102 7.15 -0.19 -5.22
CA PHE A 102 7.09 0.69 -6.38
C PHE A 102 7.15 -0.13 -7.68
N GLY A 103 6.40 0.33 -8.68
CA GLY A 103 6.49 -0.20 -10.04
C GLY A 103 7.55 0.52 -10.88
N GLY A 104 7.47 0.33 -12.20
CA GLY A 104 8.38 0.97 -13.15
C GLY A 104 9.83 0.51 -12.95
N LYS A 105 10.79 1.42 -13.15
CA LYS A 105 12.23 1.13 -12.99
C LYS A 105 12.67 1.04 -11.52
N GLN A 106 11.80 1.38 -10.56
CA GLN A 106 12.14 1.41 -9.13
C GLN A 106 13.36 2.30 -8.82
N HIS A 107 13.41 3.49 -9.44
CA HIS A 107 14.35 4.54 -9.10
C HIS A 107 13.64 5.61 -8.27
N ILE A 108 14.17 5.91 -7.10
CA ILE A 108 13.60 6.82 -6.11
C ILE A 108 14.57 7.98 -5.91
N TYR A 109 14.10 9.20 -6.17
CA TYR A 109 14.87 10.44 -6.06
C TYR A 109 14.08 11.48 -5.26
N GLY A 110 14.77 12.31 -4.48
CA GLY A 110 14.15 13.39 -3.71
C GLY A 110 13.84 12.97 -2.28
N PHE A 111 12.56 12.90 -1.90
CA PHE A 111 12.08 12.52 -0.55
C PHE A 111 12.92 13.13 0.60
N ASN A 112 13.72 12.35 1.31
CA ASN A 112 14.67 12.82 2.34
C ASN A 112 16.13 12.54 1.95
N ASN A 113 16.40 12.33 0.65
CA ASN A 113 17.70 12.03 0.07
C ASN A 113 18.39 10.82 0.69
N LEU A 114 17.62 9.86 1.23
CA LEU A 114 18.20 8.68 1.86
C LEU A 114 18.70 7.67 0.82
N VAL A 115 17.99 7.56 -0.30
CA VAL A 115 18.29 6.60 -1.37
C VAL A 115 18.91 7.26 -2.59
N ASP A 116 18.22 8.21 -3.22
CA ASP A 116 18.58 8.85 -4.50
C ASP A 116 19.12 7.86 -5.55
N GLY A 117 18.38 6.78 -5.76
CA GLY A 117 18.85 5.67 -6.58
C GLY A 117 17.86 4.52 -6.71
N TRP A 118 18.39 3.39 -7.13
CA TRP A 118 17.60 2.20 -7.43
C TRP A 118 17.30 1.39 -6.16
N VAL A 119 16.04 0.97 -6.01
CA VAL A 119 15.50 0.22 -4.86
C VAL A 119 14.94 -1.15 -5.22
N GLY A 120 15.10 -1.58 -6.47
CA GLY A 120 14.58 -2.88 -6.91
C GLY A 120 15.32 -4.07 -6.29
N ASP A 121 14.77 -5.25 -6.58
CA ASP A 121 15.46 -6.51 -6.33
C ASP A 121 16.29 -6.86 -7.56
N GLY A 122 17.58 -7.15 -7.32
CA GLY A 122 18.53 -7.45 -8.38
C GLY A 122 18.54 -8.92 -8.75
N PRO A 123 19.37 -9.31 -9.73
CA PRO A 123 19.64 -10.72 -9.99
C PRO A 123 20.27 -11.44 -8.78
N ARG A 124 20.81 -10.68 -7.82
CA ARG A 124 21.37 -11.15 -6.55
C ARG A 124 20.57 -10.56 -5.38
N PRO A 125 19.69 -11.34 -4.73
CA PRO A 125 18.88 -10.87 -3.59
C PRO A 125 19.72 -10.48 -2.37
N ASP A 126 20.89 -11.11 -2.23
CA ASP A 126 21.87 -10.95 -1.16
C ASP A 126 22.69 -9.65 -1.27
N TYR A 127 22.77 -9.05 -2.46
CA TYR A 127 23.58 -7.86 -2.71
C TYR A 127 22.73 -6.63 -3.01
N ARG A 128 22.47 -5.82 -1.97
CA ARG A 128 21.67 -4.58 -2.07
C ARG A 128 22.38 -3.39 -1.41
N PRO A 129 23.51 -2.89 -1.98
CA PRO A 129 24.32 -1.85 -1.37
C PRO A 129 23.56 -0.54 -1.13
N ASN A 130 22.62 -0.19 -2.02
CA ASN A 130 21.79 1.01 -1.86
C ASN A 130 20.87 0.92 -0.62
N ARG A 131 20.35 -0.28 -0.32
CA ARG A 131 19.51 -0.50 0.86
C ARG A 131 20.34 -0.34 2.13
N ASP A 132 21.49 -0.99 2.17
CA ASP A 132 22.33 -1.00 3.36
C ASP A 132 22.91 0.41 3.64
N ALA A 133 23.34 1.12 2.59
CA ALA A 133 23.76 2.52 2.69
C ALA A 133 22.62 3.45 3.13
N ALA A 134 21.40 3.24 2.63
CA ALA A 134 20.24 4.04 3.02
C ALA A 134 19.85 3.79 4.49
N LEU A 135 19.93 2.55 4.97
CA LEU A 135 19.70 2.20 6.38
C LEU A 135 20.74 2.86 7.29
N GLU A 136 22.01 2.84 6.90
CA GLU A 136 23.08 3.51 7.64
C GLU A 136 22.84 5.02 7.72
N ARG A 137 22.48 5.66 6.60
CA ARG A 137 22.13 7.10 6.57
C ARG A 137 20.91 7.41 7.42
N ALA A 138 19.87 6.58 7.34
CA ALA A 138 18.66 6.74 8.15
C ALA A 138 18.99 6.69 9.65
N GLY A 139 19.84 5.74 10.07
CA GLY A 139 20.34 5.66 11.44
C GLY A 139 21.11 6.91 11.86
N LYS A 140 22.04 7.39 11.04
CA LYS A 140 22.83 8.61 11.31
C LYS A 140 21.97 9.89 11.40
N LEU A 141 20.93 9.98 10.60
CA LEU A 141 20.01 11.14 10.55
C LEU A 141 18.87 11.05 11.58
N GLY A 142 18.84 9.99 12.40
CA GLY A 142 17.90 9.84 13.52
C GLY A 142 16.50 9.40 13.10
N PHE A 143 16.36 8.69 11.97
CA PHE A 143 15.10 8.06 11.58
C PHE A 143 14.83 6.84 12.47
N LYS A 144 13.79 6.92 13.29
CA LYS A 144 13.45 5.84 14.23
C LYS A 144 13.10 4.56 13.48
N SER A 145 13.73 3.47 13.88
CA SER A 145 13.45 2.12 13.39
C SER A 145 13.05 1.26 14.58
N GLY A 146 11.90 0.60 14.48
CA GLY A 146 11.45 -0.39 15.46
C GLY A 146 12.15 -1.74 15.23
N THR A 147 12.09 -2.61 16.24
CA THR A 147 12.54 -4.01 16.11
C THR A 147 11.78 -4.69 14.97
N PRO A 148 12.43 -5.54 14.16
CA PRO A 148 11.74 -6.33 13.14
C PRO A 148 10.60 -7.10 13.81
N ALA A 149 9.37 -6.83 13.41
CA ALA A 149 8.28 -7.75 13.69
C ALA A 149 8.55 -9.02 12.87
N ASP A 150 8.33 -10.20 13.45
CA ASP A 150 8.50 -11.47 12.75
C ASP A 150 7.88 -11.39 11.36
N PRO A 151 8.61 -11.81 10.31
CA PRO A 151 8.11 -11.71 8.95
C PRO A 151 6.79 -12.45 8.87
N ALA A 152 5.72 -11.72 8.54
CA ALA A 152 4.45 -12.33 8.21
C ALA A 152 4.71 -13.42 7.15
N PRO A 153 4.14 -14.63 7.31
CA PRO A 153 4.48 -15.77 6.48
C PRO A 153 4.25 -15.42 5.01
N ALA A 154 5.29 -15.60 4.20
CA ALA A 154 5.26 -15.40 2.76
C ALA A 154 3.99 -16.04 2.17
N ALA A 155 3.16 -15.22 1.54
CA ALA A 155 1.97 -15.69 0.84
C ALA A 155 2.40 -16.76 -0.17
N LYS A 156 2.02 -18.02 0.10
CA LYS A 156 2.27 -19.15 -0.80
C LYS A 156 1.68 -18.81 -2.16
N LYS A 157 2.54 -18.80 -3.18
CA LYS A 157 2.18 -18.73 -4.59
C LYS A 157 1.10 -19.81 -4.84
N PRO A 158 -0.10 -19.51 -5.37
CA PRO A 158 -1.02 -20.56 -5.74
C PRO A 158 -0.35 -21.42 -6.82
N ALA A 159 -0.19 -22.71 -6.53
CA ALA A 159 0.26 -23.70 -7.48
C ALA A 159 -0.73 -23.72 -8.66
N LYS A 160 -0.19 -23.70 -9.87
CA LYS A 160 -0.93 -23.94 -11.10
C LYS A 160 -1.20 -25.43 -11.24
#